data_AF-A0A667G3X1-F1
#
_entry.id   AF-A0A667G3X1-F1
#
_cell.length_a   1.000
_cell.length_b   1.000
_cell.length_c   1.000
_cell.angle_alpha   90.00
_cell.angle_beta   90.00
_cell.angle_gamma   90.00
#
_symmetry.space_group_name_H-M   'P 1'
#
loop_
_entity.id
_entity.type
_entity.pdbx_description
1 polymer ?
#
loop_
_entity_poly.entity_id
_entity_poly.type
_entity_poly.pdbx_seq_one_letter_code
_entity_poly.pdbx_strand_id
1 'polypeptide(L)'
;MVKQTIQIFARVKPTVQGQAIYSIDEDEKLTPSLEIIVPHDLADGFVNNKRQSYKFKFQRIFDQGANQETIFENIAKPVAER
;
A
#
# COMPACT_ATOMS: atom_id res chain seq x y z
N MET A 1 -28.55 2.20 -1.71
CA MET A 1 -27.24 1.49 -1.73
C MET A 1 -26.37 2.18 -2.78
N VAL A 2 -25.31 2.87 -2.37
CA VAL A 2 -24.44 3.62 -3.30
C VAL A 2 -23.62 2.59 -4.09
N LYS A 3 -23.79 2.53 -5.41
CA LYS A 3 -22.93 1.71 -6.28
C LYS A 3 -21.50 2.25 -6.17
N GLN A 4 -20.64 1.60 -5.38
CA GLN A 4 -19.20 1.92 -5.37
C GLN A 4 -18.67 1.80 -6.79
N THR A 5 -18.36 2.95 -7.40
CA THR A 5 -18.04 3.04 -8.83
C THR A 5 -16.55 2.83 -9.09
N ILE A 6 -15.69 3.13 -8.10
CA ILE A 6 -14.23 3.03 -8.23
C ILE A 6 -13.69 2.25 -7.04
N GLN A 7 -12.89 1.23 -7.33
CA GLN A 7 -12.16 0.43 -6.36
C GLN A 7 -10.66 0.74 -6.50
N ILE A 8 -9.99 0.98 -5.37
CA ILE A 8 -8.57 1.37 -5.35
C ILE A 8 -7.79 0.38 -4.49
N PHE A 9 -6.78 -0.21 -5.09
CA PHE A 9 -5.92 -1.24 -4.50
C PHE A 9 -4.45 -0.81 -4.59
N ALA A 10 -3.61 -1.31 -3.70
CA ALA A 10 -2.16 -1.12 -3.74
C ALA A 10 -1.45 -2.47 -3.92
N ARG A 11 -0.43 -2.53 -4.78
CA ARG A 11 0.44 -3.69 -4.93
C ARG A 11 1.89 -3.28 -4.70
N VAL A 12 2.54 -3.92 -3.75
CA VAL A 12 3.97 -3.74 -3.51
C VAL A 12 4.75 -4.68 -4.42
N LYS A 13 5.71 -4.13 -5.17
CA LYS A 13 6.58 -4.93 -6.04
C LYS A 13 7.58 -5.71 -5.17
N PRO A 14 7.83 -7.00 -5.47
CA PRO A 14 8.90 -7.75 -4.81
C PRO A 14 10.26 -7.07 -5.02
N THR A 15 10.99 -6.83 -3.93
CA THR A 15 12.34 -6.21 -3.96
C THR A 15 13.35 -7.13 -3.31
N VAL A 16 14.47 -7.38 -3.99
CA VAL A 16 15.42 -8.45 -3.64
C VAL A 16 16.30 -8.09 -2.44
N GLN A 17 16.55 -6.80 -2.17
CA GLN A 17 17.37 -6.32 -1.06
C GLN A 17 17.02 -4.87 -0.68
N GLY A 18 17.06 -4.57 0.62
CA GLY A 18 17.14 -3.20 1.13
C GLY A 18 15.92 -2.74 1.92
N GLN A 19 16.09 -2.70 3.25
CA GLN A 19 15.41 -1.87 4.25
C GLN A 19 13.92 -1.58 4.00
N ALA A 20 13.03 -2.15 4.82
CA ALA A 20 11.59 -1.90 4.78
C ALA A 20 11.29 -0.42 5.07
N ILE A 21 11.28 0.39 4.02
CA ILE A 21 10.82 1.79 4.01
C ILE A 21 9.29 1.88 4.01
N TYR A 22 8.60 0.75 4.14
CA TYR A 22 7.16 0.71 4.25
C TYR A 22 6.72 -0.30 5.31
N SER A 23 5.56 -0.04 5.90
CA SER A 23 4.85 -0.91 6.84
C SER A 23 3.42 -1.09 6.35
N ILE A 24 2.89 -2.31 6.46
CA ILE A 24 1.50 -2.62 6.13
C ILE A 24 0.80 -2.96 7.44
N ASP A 25 -0.27 -2.23 7.71
CA ASP A 25 -1.14 -2.40 8.86
C ASP A 25 -2.45 -3.03 8.36
N GLU A 26 -2.58 -4.34 8.61
CA GLU A 26 -3.72 -5.19 8.25
C GLU A 26 -4.64 -5.49 9.45
N ASP A 27 -4.83 -4.51 10.34
CA ASP A 27 -5.73 -4.68 11.49
C ASP A 27 -7.15 -5.07 11.03
N GLU A 28 -7.65 -6.24 11.45
CA GLU A 28 -8.93 -6.83 11.01
C GLU A 28 -10.16 -5.90 11.22
N LYS A 29 -10.03 -4.92 12.12
CA LYS A 29 -11.11 -3.96 12.44
C LYS A 29 -11.05 -2.68 11.63
N LEU A 30 -9.95 -2.43 10.90
CA LEU A 30 -9.70 -1.17 10.19
C LEU A 30 -9.47 -1.38 8.70
N THR A 31 -9.70 -0.32 7.92
CA THR A 31 -9.31 -0.29 6.51
C THR A 31 -7.80 -0.48 6.40
N PRO A 32 -7.31 -1.42 5.58
CA PRO A 32 -5.89 -1.71 5.48
C PRO A 32 -5.12 -0.47 5.05
N SER A 33 -3.95 -0.27 5.66
CA SER A 33 -3.17 0.94 5.46
C SER A 33 -1.71 0.67 5.18
N LEU A 34 -1.19 1.39 4.18
CA LEU A 34 0.20 1.37 3.75
C LEU A 34 0.88 2.61 4.30
N GLU A 35 1.84 2.41 5.19
CA GLU A 35 2.72 3.46 5.68
C GLU A 35 4.03 3.43 4.91
N ILE A 36 4.48 4.58 4.40
CA ILE A 36 5.78 4.76 3.76
C ILE A 36 6.57 5.74 4.62
N ILE A 37 7.74 5.29 5.05
CA ILE A 37 8.69 6.06 5.86
C ILE A 37 9.80 6.53 4.91
N VAL A 38 9.92 7.85 4.76
CA VAL A 38 11.00 8.46 3.99
C VAL A 38 12.25 8.54 4.89
N PRO A 39 13.37 7.89 4.52
CA PRO A 39 14.61 7.95 5.28
C PRO A 39 15.09 9.39 5.42
N HIS A 40 15.64 9.73 6.59
CA HIS A 40 16.20 11.04 6.83
C HIS A 40 17.49 11.25 6.02
N ASP A 41 17.54 12.35 5.26
CA ASP A 41 18.76 12.78 4.58
C ASP A 41 19.67 13.53 5.57
N LEU A 42 20.89 13.03 5.78
CA LEU A 42 21.88 13.65 6.67
C LEU A 42 22.33 15.04 6.19
N ALA A 43 22.08 15.39 4.92
CA ALA A 43 22.42 16.69 4.34
C ALA A 43 21.41 17.81 4.68
N ASP A 44 20.24 17.50 5.24
CA ASP A 44 19.12 18.46 5.41
C ASP A 44 19.27 19.44 6.61
N GLY A 45 20.38 19.38 7.37
CA GLY A 45 20.66 20.31 8.47
C GLY A 45 19.95 20.00 9.81
N PHE A 46 20.15 20.88 10.81
CA PHE A 46 19.75 20.65 12.22
C PHE A 46 18.24 20.76 12.51
N VAL A 47 17.44 21.42 11.65
CA VAL A 47 15.99 21.55 11.80
C VAL A 47 15.31 21.09 10.50
N ASN A 48 14.83 19.85 10.49
CA ASN A 48 14.13 19.26 9.35
C ASN A 48 12.68 18.89 9.71
N ASN A 49 11.73 19.80 9.44
CA ASN A 49 10.30 19.58 9.67
C ASN A 49 9.59 18.88 8.49
N LYS A 50 10.35 18.26 7.56
CA LYS A 50 9.74 17.53 6.44
C LYS A 50 8.97 16.33 6.97
N ARG A 51 7.79 16.08 6.37
CA ARG A 51 6.98 14.91 6.69
C ARG A 51 7.69 13.64 6.22
N GLN A 52 7.97 12.74 7.16
CA GLN A 52 8.67 11.48 6.89
C GLN A 52 7.73 10.29 6.81
N SER A 53 6.63 10.27 7.58
CA SER A 53 5.63 9.20 7.51
C SER A 53 4.42 9.62 6.68
N TYR A 54 4.11 8.79 5.69
CA TYR A 54 2.92 8.90 4.84
C TYR A 54 2.07 7.64 4.97
N LYS A 55 0.86 7.78 5.53
CA LYS A 55 -0.09 6.68 5.70
C LYS A 55 -1.22 6.81 4.68
N PHE A 56 -1.39 5.80 3.85
CA PHE A 56 -2.42 5.71 2.82
C PHE A 56 -3.38 4.56 3.14
N LYS A 57 -4.67 4.75 2.84
CA LYS A 57 -5.70 3.73 3.05
C LYS A 57 -6.16 3.18 1.70
N PHE A 58 -6.24 1.86 1.58
CA PHE A 58 -6.70 1.18 0.38
C PHE A 58 -7.82 0.20 0.74
N GLN A 59 -8.55 -0.28 -0.27
CA GLN A 59 -9.54 -1.35 -0.04
C GLN A 59 -8.86 -2.69 0.24
N ARG A 60 -7.71 -2.92 -0.41
CA ARG A 60 -6.81 -4.04 -0.14
C ARG A 60 -5.39 -3.67 -0.54
N ILE A 61 -4.43 -4.22 0.18
CA ILE A 61 -3.00 -4.07 -0.10
C ILE A 61 -2.46 -5.47 -0.40
N PHE A 62 -1.73 -5.59 -1.50
CA PHE A 62 -1.04 -6.82 -1.90
C PHE A 62 0.45 -6.64 -1.61
N ASP A 63 0.96 -7.37 -0.62
CA ASP A 63 2.39 -7.36 -0.29
C ASP A 63 3.23 -8.12 -1.33
N GLN A 64 4.55 -8.13 -1.17
CA GLN A 64 5.51 -8.73 -2.10
C GLN A 64 5.24 -10.22 -2.38
N GLY A 65 4.61 -10.95 -1.45
CA GLY A 65 4.22 -12.34 -1.63
C GLY A 65 3.00 -12.57 -2.52
N ALA A 66 2.33 -11.52 -3.00
CA ALA A 66 1.09 -11.66 -3.75
C ALA A 66 1.32 -12.18 -5.18
N ASN A 67 0.70 -13.32 -5.47
CA ASN A 67 0.69 -13.93 -6.78
C ASN A 67 -0.21 -13.19 -7.77
N GLN A 68 0.12 -13.31 -9.06
CA GLN A 68 -0.64 -12.68 -10.15
C GLN A 68 -2.08 -13.20 -10.22
N GLU A 69 -2.29 -14.48 -9.95
CA GLU A 69 -3.62 -15.11 -9.91
C GLU A 69 -4.51 -14.48 -8.85
N THR A 70 -4.00 -14.34 -7.62
CA THR A 70 -4.72 -13.70 -6.51
C THR A 70 -5.12 -12.27 -6.85
N ILE A 71 -4.24 -11.51 -7.51
CA ILE A 71 -4.52 -10.14 -7.93
C ILE A 71 -5.63 -10.12 -9.00
N PHE A 72 -5.55 -11.01 -9.98
CA PHE A 72 -6.55 -11.12 -11.04
C PHE A 72 -7.94 -11.46 -10.48
N GLU A 73 -8.02 -12.45 -9.59
CA GLU A 73 -9.28 -12.87 -8.97
C GLU A 73 -9.93 -11.76 -8.13
N ASN A 74 -9.13 -10.95 -7.43
CA ASN A 74 -9.65 -9.91 -6.55
C ASN A 74 -10.00 -8.61 -7.28
N ILE A 75 -9.31 -8.28 -8.38
CA ILE A 75 -9.48 -6.99 -9.08
C ILE A 75 -10.22 -7.17 -10.40
N ALA A 76 -9.74 -8.06 -11.27
CA ALA A 76 -10.16 -8.11 -12.66
C ALA A 76 -11.39 -9.01 -12.88
N LYS A 77 -11.45 -10.18 -12.22
CA LYS A 77 -12.58 -11.10 -12.31
C LYS A 77 -13.94 -10.46 -11.99
N PRO A 78 -14.12 -9.74 -10.85
CA PRO A 78 -15.41 -9.11 -10.54
C PRO A 78 -15.79 -7.95 -11.48
N VAL A 79 -14.85 -7.44 -12.27
CA VAL A 79 -15.12 -6.41 -13.31
C VAL A 79 -15.44 -7.07 -14.65
N ALA A 80 -14.76 -8.16 -15.00
CA ALA A 80 -14.96 -8.88 -16.25
C ALA A 80 -16.27 -9.69 -16.29
N GLU A 81 -16.71 -10.23 -15.15
CA GLU A 81 -17.95 -10.99 -15.02
C GLU A 81 -19.18 -10.10 -14.73
N ARG A 82 -19.04 -8.77 -14.87
CA ARG A 82 -20.03 -7.77 -14.48
C ARG A 82 -20.93 -7.28 -15.61
#